data_AF-A0A1Y4DJP5-F1
#
_entry.id   AF-A0A1Y4DJP5-F1
#
_cell.length_a   1.000
_cell.length_b   1.000
_cell.length_c   1.000
_cell.angle_alpha   90.00
_cell.angle_beta   90.00
_cell.angle_gamma   90.00
#
_symmetry.space_group_name_H-M   'P 1'
#
loop_
_entity.id
_entity.type
_entity.pdbx_description
1 polymer ?
#
loop_
_entity_poly.entity_id
_entity_poly.type
_entity_poly.pdbx_seq_one_letter_code
_entity_poly.pdbx_strand_id
1 'polypeptide(L)'
;MASALLRAGAPVTMEVAMPRKVLRTREELDSILSAAGLELAEEYDSQRSYPKNAWLLTRCKTCGTVADYRLRYVTDKAGIAGEPVCRACYWREWLRSDRFPSPGACPDEPSARALAGAHGLNLVELLEPGLAHEALLLVRCRTCGRQFVVRERDVPFGCSCQSHPSTSSHYAPPVTREVTEPEPTHVQRTFLTRDQGRVTPVSEVPELMEAWDDERDPRETMVCPSGWWAMAPGDGQYRFRCANGHRTYAYPYTYLQNGCPACRGNATKGTGLYLADTAPELAAEWSPERNGRWTPENVRQSSKRSVWWRCLACGHEWEASPRDRSKRDGQLCPSCGKIQGSLAWTYPRLAEQWDASNPVSPWRVRPHSKLDFVPLWDCPENPSHRWRAEISSRVAGAECPECVGTGKSRVELRHFEAARRLLGDARSGARYDDPGFTNRWSIDISLRYRGRMVAIEYDGAHWHLGKEDVDKRKSEELLGAGFVVVRIREDGLPSLGIASGDYAEVCADGSAPDPEGVIERVKERLDAIIAS
;
A
#
# COMPACT_ATOMS: atom_id res chain seq x y z
N MET A 1 7.13 49.47 -50.99
CA MET A 1 6.44 48.16 -50.98
C MET A 1 7.25 47.23 -50.09
N ALA A 2 6.86 47.14 -48.82
CA ALA A 2 7.59 46.41 -47.79
C ALA A 2 7.15 44.94 -47.78
N SER A 3 8.13 44.04 -47.91
CA SER A 3 7.94 42.59 -47.85
C SER A 3 7.82 42.15 -46.38
N ALA A 4 6.67 41.58 -46.02
CA ALA A 4 6.38 41.09 -44.68
C ALA A 4 7.06 39.72 -44.46
N LEU A 5 8.10 39.72 -43.63
CA LEU A 5 8.70 38.49 -43.08
C LEU A 5 7.76 37.91 -42.01
N LEU A 6 7.16 36.77 -42.33
CA LEU A 6 6.48 35.88 -41.38
C LEU A 6 7.49 35.44 -40.31
N ARG A 7 7.29 35.93 -39.08
CA ARG A 7 7.93 35.40 -37.88
C ARG A 7 7.35 34.02 -37.61
N ALA A 8 8.17 32.98 -37.78
CA ALA A 8 7.89 31.66 -37.24
C ALA A 8 7.75 31.78 -35.71
N GLY A 9 6.57 31.43 -35.20
CA GLY A 9 6.29 31.40 -33.77
C GLY A 9 7.20 30.41 -33.08
N ALA A 10 7.75 30.82 -31.93
CA ALA A 10 8.40 29.92 -30.99
C ALA A 10 7.44 28.75 -30.64
N PRO A 11 7.94 27.52 -30.43
CA PRO A 11 7.10 26.44 -29.97
C PRO A 11 6.55 26.81 -28.61
N VAL A 12 5.23 26.95 -28.53
CA VAL A 12 4.51 27.02 -27.27
C VAL A 12 4.75 25.69 -26.59
N THR A 13 5.64 25.65 -25.62
CA THR A 13 5.72 24.57 -24.64
C THR A 13 4.40 24.58 -23.89
N MET A 14 3.46 23.73 -24.29
CA MET A 14 2.32 23.41 -23.45
C MET A 14 2.87 22.68 -22.23
N GLU A 15 3.10 23.41 -21.14
CA GLU A 15 3.24 22.82 -19.82
C GLU A 15 1.97 22.00 -19.56
N VAL A 16 2.10 20.66 -19.60
CA VAL A 16 1.08 19.75 -19.07
C VAL A 16 1.19 19.78 -17.54
N ALA A 17 1.02 20.95 -16.95
CA ALA A 17 0.96 21.11 -15.51
C ALA A 17 -0.43 20.67 -15.05
N MET A 18 -0.51 19.61 -14.25
CA MET A 18 -1.76 19.17 -13.65
C MET A 18 -2.27 20.23 -12.66
N PRO A 19 -3.40 20.92 -12.91
CA PRO A 19 -3.84 22.02 -12.06
C PRO A 19 -4.47 21.53 -10.72
N ARG A 20 -4.73 20.23 -10.54
CA ARG A 20 -5.45 19.66 -9.38
C ARG A 20 -4.85 18.35 -8.85
N LYS A 21 -5.09 18.03 -7.57
CA LYS A 21 -4.58 16.80 -6.89
C LYS A 21 -5.31 15.50 -7.29
N VAL A 22 -6.49 15.60 -7.91
CA VAL A 22 -7.37 14.48 -8.32
C VAL A 22 -8.04 14.86 -9.64
N LEU A 23 -7.99 13.99 -10.66
CA LEU A 23 -8.75 14.15 -11.91
C LEU A 23 -10.21 13.77 -11.69
N ARG A 24 -11.14 14.53 -12.29
CA ARG A 24 -12.58 14.37 -12.04
C ARG A 24 -13.39 13.99 -13.28
N THR A 25 -12.88 14.19 -14.49
CA THR A 25 -13.65 13.88 -15.70
C THR A 25 -12.89 12.96 -16.66
N ARG A 26 -13.64 12.29 -17.54
CA ARG A 26 -13.12 11.40 -18.58
C ARG A 26 -12.24 12.17 -19.56
N GLU A 27 -12.68 13.36 -19.94
CA GLU A 27 -11.98 14.22 -20.91
C GLU A 27 -10.61 14.65 -20.39
N GLU A 28 -10.49 14.98 -19.10
CA GLU A 28 -9.20 15.32 -18.48
C GLU A 28 -8.24 14.12 -18.57
N LEU A 29 -8.71 12.92 -18.22
CA LEU A 29 -7.89 11.71 -18.25
C LEU A 29 -7.48 11.33 -19.68
N ASP A 30 -8.43 11.34 -20.62
CA ASP A 30 -8.19 11.02 -22.03
C ASP A 30 -7.20 12.01 -22.66
N SER A 31 -7.25 13.30 -22.29
CA SER A 31 -6.29 14.30 -22.74
C SER A 31 -4.87 13.99 -22.27
N ILE A 32 -4.69 13.59 -21.01
CA ILE A 32 -3.37 13.28 -20.44
C ILE A 32 -2.79 12.02 -21.08
N LEU A 33 -3.60 10.96 -21.17
CA LEU A 33 -3.17 9.70 -21.78
C LEU A 33 -2.84 9.92 -23.26
N SER A 34 -3.68 10.65 -23.99
CA SER A 34 -3.45 10.94 -25.41
C SER A 34 -2.18 11.75 -25.65
N ALA A 35 -1.90 12.76 -24.81
CA ALA A 35 -0.64 13.51 -24.87
C ALA A 35 0.60 12.62 -24.64
N ALA A 36 0.44 11.55 -23.85
CA ALA A 36 1.48 10.55 -23.61
C ALA A 36 1.56 9.43 -24.67
N GLY A 37 0.73 9.47 -25.73
CA GLY A 37 0.65 8.40 -26.73
C GLY A 37 -0.03 7.11 -26.20
N LEU A 38 -0.86 7.25 -25.18
CA LEU A 38 -1.59 6.17 -24.53
C LEU A 38 -3.12 6.37 -24.66
N GLU A 39 -3.88 5.31 -24.45
CA GLU A 39 -5.32 5.34 -24.24
C GLU A 39 -5.71 4.41 -23.09
N LEU A 40 -6.85 4.67 -22.45
CA LEU A 40 -7.35 3.83 -21.36
C LEU A 40 -7.78 2.47 -21.93
N ALA A 41 -7.28 1.38 -21.34
CA ALA A 41 -7.59 0.01 -21.74
C ALA A 41 -8.50 -0.72 -20.73
N GLU A 42 -8.94 -0.03 -19.69
CA GLU A 42 -9.99 -0.43 -18.76
C GLU A 42 -11.25 0.43 -18.96
N GLU A 43 -12.40 -0.03 -18.45
CA GLU A 43 -13.62 0.79 -18.47
C GLU A 43 -13.46 2.03 -17.59
N TYR A 44 -13.95 3.16 -18.09
CA TYR A 44 -13.95 4.40 -17.32
C TYR A 44 -15.03 4.36 -16.24
N ASP A 45 -14.65 4.54 -14.98
CA ASP A 45 -15.55 4.58 -13.83
C ASP A 45 -15.77 6.03 -13.40
N SER A 46 -16.98 6.55 -13.63
CA SER A 46 -17.37 7.91 -13.29
C SER A 46 -17.51 8.16 -11.77
N GLN A 47 -17.56 7.08 -10.96
CA GLN A 47 -17.60 7.15 -9.50
C GLN A 47 -16.21 7.00 -8.87
N ARG A 48 -15.20 6.56 -9.64
CA ARG A 48 -13.80 6.42 -9.19
C ARG A 48 -13.07 7.75 -9.22
N SER A 49 -12.38 8.07 -8.13
CA SER A 49 -11.40 9.16 -8.13
C SER A 49 -10.06 8.71 -8.74
N TYR A 50 -9.44 9.55 -9.56
CA TYR A 50 -8.16 9.28 -10.22
C TYR A 50 -7.03 10.18 -9.65
N PRO A 51 -6.45 9.85 -8.48
CA PRO A 51 -5.33 10.59 -7.91
C PRO A 51 -4.02 10.33 -8.68
N LYS A 52 -3.03 11.21 -8.54
CA LYS A 52 -1.71 11.10 -9.21
C LYS A 52 -1.02 9.73 -9.04
N ASN A 53 -1.25 9.06 -7.91
CA ASN A 53 -0.62 7.78 -7.62
C ASN A 53 -1.43 6.55 -8.09
N ALA A 54 -2.59 6.76 -8.73
CA ALA A 54 -3.41 5.70 -9.29
C ALA A 54 -2.68 4.96 -10.40
N TRP A 55 -2.88 3.64 -10.45
CA TRP A 55 -2.47 2.80 -11.56
C TRP A 55 -3.63 2.65 -12.53
N LEU A 56 -3.32 2.73 -13.82
CA LEU A 56 -4.28 2.62 -14.90
C LEU A 56 -3.80 1.62 -15.92
N LEU A 57 -4.70 0.74 -16.35
CA LEU A 57 -4.43 -0.14 -17.47
C LEU A 57 -4.55 0.67 -18.75
N THR A 58 -3.47 0.77 -19.50
CA THR A 58 -3.41 1.61 -20.69
C THR A 58 -2.93 0.81 -21.88
N ARG A 59 -3.36 1.21 -23.08
CA ARG A 59 -2.86 0.70 -24.35
C ARG A 59 -1.97 1.77 -24.99
N CYS A 60 -0.80 1.36 -25.44
CA CYS A 60 0.06 2.24 -26.24
C CYS A 60 -0.48 2.38 -27.66
N LYS A 61 -0.69 3.61 -28.13
CA LYS A 61 -1.18 3.90 -29.49
C LYS A 61 -0.15 3.57 -30.58
N THR A 62 1.13 3.49 -30.22
CA THR A 62 2.22 3.20 -31.18
C THR A 62 2.49 1.71 -31.34
N CYS A 63 2.61 0.96 -30.24
CA CYS A 63 3.00 -0.45 -30.30
C CYS A 63 1.90 -1.43 -29.87
N GLY A 64 0.72 -0.94 -29.47
CA GLY A 64 -0.40 -1.76 -29.04
C GLY A 64 -0.24 -2.44 -27.67
N THR A 65 0.96 -2.42 -27.07
CA THR A 65 1.23 -3.04 -25.77
C THR A 65 0.30 -2.46 -24.71
N VAL A 66 -0.38 -3.35 -24.01
CA VAL A 66 -1.26 -3.03 -22.88
C VAL A 66 -0.46 -3.19 -21.59
N ALA A 67 -0.35 -2.14 -20.78
CA ALA A 67 0.39 -2.15 -19.53
C ALA A 67 -0.19 -1.14 -18.52
N ASP A 68 0.01 -1.46 -17.25
CA ASP A 68 -0.30 -0.60 -16.12
C ASP A 68 0.75 0.51 -15.98
N TYR A 69 0.30 1.75 -16.05
CA TYR A 69 1.14 2.91 -15.70
C TYR A 69 0.52 3.69 -14.54
N ARG A 70 1.40 4.22 -13.70
CA ARG A 70 1.01 5.17 -12.67
C ARG A 70 0.72 6.51 -13.32
N LEU A 71 -0.39 7.15 -12.98
CA LEU A 71 -0.77 8.44 -13.57
C LEU A 71 0.34 9.50 -13.44
N ARG A 72 1.01 9.56 -12.28
CA ARG A 72 2.19 10.40 -12.05
C ARG A 72 3.33 10.10 -13.02
N TYR A 73 3.62 8.82 -13.26
CA TYR A 73 4.65 8.43 -14.22
C TYR A 73 4.29 8.92 -15.62
N VAL A 74 3.02 8.77 -16.03
CA VAL A 74 2.54 9.25 -17.34
C VAL A 74 2.73 10.77 -17.47
N THR A 75 2.32 11.54 -16.46
CA THR A 75 2.43 13.00 -16.50
C THR A 75 3.87 13.49 -16.44
N ASP A 76 4.69 12.89 -15.57
CA ASP A 76 6.09 13.28 -15.39
C ASP A 76 6.92 12.95 -16.65
N LYS A 77 6.63 11.82 -17.32
CA LYS A 77 7.32 11.43 -18.55
C LYS A 77 6.81 12.12 -19.81
N ALA A 78 5.52 12.41 -19.92
CA ALA A 78 4.97 13.12 -21.07
C ALA A 78 5.56 14.53 -21.27
N GLY A 79 6.11 15.12 -20.19
CA GLY A 79 6.82 16.41 -20.26
C GLY A 79 8.24 16.36 -20.83
N ILE A 80 8.80 15.16 -21.08
CA ILE A 80 10.16 15.00 -21.63
C ILE A 80 10.07 14.81 -23.15
N ALA A 81 10.51 15.81 -23.90
CA ALA A 81 10.46 15.78 -25.36
C ALA A 81 11.32 14.64 -25.92
N GLY A 82 10.73 13.80 -26.77
CA GLY A 82 11.42 12.73 -27.50
C GLY A 82 11.55 11.40 -26.76
N GLU A 83 11.07 11.26 -25.52
CA GLU A 83 11.06 9.97 -24.81
C GLU A 83 9.67 9.31 -24.82
N PRO A 84 9.53 8.05 -25.28
CA PRO A 84 8.26 7.33 -25.19
C PRO A 84 7.86 7.05 -23.73
N VAL A 85 6.62 7.38 -23.35
CA VAL A 85 6.08 7.01 -22.03
C VAL A 85 5.92 5.48 -21.92
N CYS A 86 5.50 4.83 -23.01
CA CYS A 86 5.36 3.38 -23.06
C CYS A 86 6.74 2.70 -22.91
N ARG A 87 6.87 1.83 -21.90
CA ARG A 87 8.11 1.12 -21.59
C ARG A 87 8.56 0.16 -22.68
N ALA A 88 7.64 -0.43 -23.44
CA ALA A 88 8.00 -1.24 -24.61
C ALA A 88 8.66 -0.38 -25.70
N CYS A 89 8.06 0.77 -26.04
CA CYS A 89 8.63 1.70 -27.02
C CYS A 89 9.98 2.27 -26.54
N TYR A 90 10.03 2.72 -25.27
CA TYR A 90 11.25 3.23 -24.66
C TYR A 90 12.40 2.22 -24.75
N TRP A 91 12.17 0.97 -24.34
CA TRP A 91 13.22 -0.04 -24.39
C TRP A 91 13.60 -0.43 -25.81
N ARG A 92 12.65 -0.52 -26.73
CA ARG A 92 12.94 -0.77 -28.15
C ARG A 92 13.84 0.31 -28.75
N GLU A 93 13.59 1.57 -28.42
CA GLU A 93 14.43 2.69 -28.87
C GLU A 93 15.81 2.68 -28.20
N TRP A 94 15.85 2.46 -26.89
CA TRP A 94 17.10 2.37 -26.12
C TRP A 94 18.00 1.24 -26.62
N LEU A 95 17.42 0.07 -26.90
CA LEU A 95 18.12 -1.10 -27.44
C LEU A 95 18.66 -0.85 -28.86
N ARG A 96 17.93 -0.12 -29.71
CA ARG A 96 18.38 0.26 -31.07
C ARG A 96 19.53 1.28 -31.09
N SER A 97 19.89 1.88 -29.95
CA SER A 97 21.02 2.82 -29.88
C SER A 97 22.36 2.06 -29.88
N ASP A 98 23.30 2.54 -30.70
CA ASP A 98 24.51 1.86 -31.23
C ASP A 98 25.62 1.54 -30.19
N ARG A 99 25.28 1.26 -28.93
CA ARG A 99 26.22 1.29 -27.79
C ARG A 99 26.68 -0.06 -27.24
N PHE A 100 26.27 -1.20 -27.79
CA PHE A 100 26.65 -2.51 -27.24
C PHE A 100 26.79 -3.62 -28.29
N PRO A 101 28.00 -4.13 -28.55
CA PRO A 101 28.22 -5.41 -29.20
C PRO A 101 28.61 -6.49 -28.17
N SER A 102 27.78 -7.53 -28.01
CA SER A 102 28.24 -8.87 -27.58
C SER A 102 27.19 -9.97 -27.83
N PRO A 103 27.63 -11.22 -28.06
CA PRO A 103 26.76 -12.31 -28.50
C PRO A 103 26.15 -13.05 -27.30
N GLY A 104 24.84 -12.92 -27.13
CA GLY A 104 24.02 -13.82 -26.32
C GLY A 104 22.84 -14.30 -27.16
N ALA A 105 22.25 -15.45 -26.83
CA ALA A 105 21.01 -15.90 -27.46
C ALA A 105 19.82 -15.38 -26.64
N CYS A 106 18.80 -14.86 -27.32
CA CYS A 106 17.53 -14.47 -26.69
C CYS A 106 16.90 -15.70 -26.00
N PRO A 107 16.42 -15.59 -24.75
CA PRO A 107 15.73 -16.69 -24.09
C PRO A 107 14.49 -17.08 -24.89
N ASP A 108 14.27 -18.38 -25.06
CA ASP A 108 13.03 -18.89 -25.61
C ASP A 108 11.84 -18.63 -24.65
N GLU A 109 10.62 -18.71 -25.18
CA GLU A 109 9.40 -18.50 -24.38
C GLU A 109 9.34 -19.38 -23.11
N PRO A 110 9.70 -20.68 -23.15
CA PRO A 110 9.81 -21.51 -21.94
C PRO A 110 10.78 -20.96 -20.90
N SER A 111 11.98 -20.52 -21.29
CA SER A 111 12.98 -19.96 -20.39
C SER A 111 12.53 -18.64 -19.79
N ALA A 112 11.95 -17.76 -20.61
CA ALA A 112 11.36 -16.50 -20.16
C ALA A 112 10.21 -16.73 -19.16
N ARG A 113 9.37 -17.74 -19.41
CA ARG A 113 8.27 -18.14 -18.53
C ARG A 113 8.79 -18.70 -17.20
N ALA A 114 9.83 -19.52 -17.22
CA ALA A 114 10.47 -20.05 -16.02
C ALA A 114 11.10 -18.93 -15.18
N LEU A 115 11.85 -18.02 -15.81
CA LEU A 115 12.46 -16.85 -15.16
C LEU A 115 11.39 -15.95 -14.51
N ALA A 116 10.35 -15.57 -15.27
CA ALA A 116 9.24 -14.79 -14.72
C ALA A 116 8.57 -15.52 -13.55
N GLY A 117 8.35 -16.83 -13.69
CA GLY A 117 7.71 -17.65 -12.68
C GLY A 117 8.49 -17.75 -11.38
N ALA A 118 9.82 -17.84 -11.43
CA ALA A 118 10.70 -17.87 -10.27
C ALA A 118 10.59 -16.59 -9.41
N HIS A 119 10.23 -15.46 -10.04
CA HIS A 119 10.09 -14.16 -9.37
C HIS A 119 8.62 -13.74 -9.17
N GLY A 120 7.68 -14.69 -9.17
CA GLY A 120 6.28 -14.41 -8.87
C GLY A 120 5.54 -13.63 -9.96
N LEU A 121 5.98 -13.76 -11.21
CA LEU A 121 5.38 -13.12 -12.38
C LEU A 121 4.83 -14.18 -13.33
N ASN A 122 3.78 -13.84 -14.07
CA ASN A 122 3.26 -14.62 -15.18
C ASN A 122 3.69 -13.96 -16.48
N LEU A 123 4.38 -14.69 -17.35
CA LEU A 123 4.65 -14.23 -18.71
C LEU A 123 3.33 -14.13 -19.47
N VAL A 124 3.00 -12.92 -19.93
CA VAL A 124 1.84 -12.62 -20.79
C VAL A 124 2.24 -12.78 -22.24
N GLU A 125 3.34 -12.14 -22.63
CA GLU A 125 3.84 -12.14 -24.01
C GLU A 125 5.34 -11.88 -24.02
N LEU A 126 6.07 -12.57 -24.90
CA LEU A 126 7.43 -12.21 -25.25
C LEU A 126 7.38 -11.17 -26.39
N LEU A 127 7.81 -9.94 -26.11
CA LEU A 127 7.66 -8.84 -27.07
C LEU A 127 8.76 -8.91 -28.13
N GLU A 128 8.39 -9.33 -29.34
CA GLU A 128 9.32 -9.49 -30.47
C GLU A 128 9.70 -8.14 -31.15
N PRO A 129 10.91 -8.06 -31.75
CA PRO A 129 12.08 -8.81 -31.36
C PRO A 129 12.84 -7.99 -30.31
N GLY A 130 13.10 -8.57 -29.14
CA GLY A 130 14.31 -8.19 -28.41
C GLY A 130 15.49 -8.24 -29.38
N LEU A 131 16.45 -7.33 -29.27
CA LEU A 131 17.70 -7.54 -30.02
C LEU A 131 18.26 -8.91 -29.63
N ALA A 132 19.10 -9.48 -30.51
CA ALA A 132 19.61 -10.86 -30.41
C ALA A 132 20.07 -11.30 -29.00
N HIS A 133 20.37 -10.35 -28.11
CA HIS A 133 20.98 -10.50 -26.80
C HIS A 133 20.12 -10.13 -25.57
N GLU A 134 18.89 -9.61 -25.70
CA GLU A 134 18.06 -9.29 -24.52
C GLU A 134 16.55 -9.29 -24.83
N ALA A 135 15.78 -10.13 -24.13
CA ALA A 135 14.34 -10.21 -24.28
C ALA A 135 13.58 -9.11 -23.53
N LEU A 136 12.52 -8.59 -24.15
CA LEU A 136 11.49 -7.77 -23.49
C LEU A 136 10.29 -8.66 -23.16
N LEU A 137 9.98 -8.76 -21.87
CA LEU A 137 8.87 -9.57 -21.38
C LEU A 137 7.73 -8.65 -20.97
N LEU A 138 6.54 -8.90 -21.50
CA LEU A 138 5.30 -8.41 -20.91
C LEU A 138 4.87 -9.40 -19.83
N VAL A 139 4.88 -8.95 -18.58
CA VAL A 139 4.63 -9.79 -17.42
C VAL A 139 3.46 -9.26 -16.62
N ARG A 140 2.73 -10.17 -15.96
CA ARG A 140 1.69 -9.85 -15.00
C ARG A 140 2.10 -10.34 -13.62
N CYS A 141 2.11 -9.47 -12.63
CA CYS A 141 2.42 -9.85 -11.26
C CYS A 141 1.35 -10.79 -10.71
N ARG A 142 1.77 -11.96 -10.17
CA ARG A 142 0.84 -12.90 -9.53
C ARG A 142 0.18 -12.33 -8.28
N THR A 143 0.81 -11.33 -7.66
CA THR A 143 0.36 -10.79 -6.39
C THR A 143 -0.57 -9.59 -6.53
N CYS A 144 -0.18 -8.54 -7.25
CA CYS A 144 -1.01 -7.34 -7.41
C CYS A 144 -1.79 -7.28 -8.73
N GLY A 145 -1.64 -8.26 -9.62
CA GLY A 145 -2.32 -8.29 -10.91
C GLY A 145 -1.80 -7.30 -11.96
N ARG A 146 -0.90 -6.37 -11.60
CA ARG A 146 -0.36 -5.37 -12.52
C ARG A 146 0.43 -6.01 -13.66
N GLN A 147 0.20 -5.52 -14.86
CA GLN A 147 0.85 -5.91 -16.09
C GLN A 147 1.86 -4.84 -16.51
N PHE A 148 3.13 -5.20 -16.71
CA PHE A 148 4.17 -4.24 -17.08
C PHE A 148 5.25 -4.88 -17.94
N VAL A 149 6.03 -4.04 -18.62
CA VAL A 149 7.13 -4.45 -19.49
C VAL A 149 8.44 -4.42 -18.71
N VAL A 150 9.18 -5.51 -18.75
CA VAL A 150 10.46 -5.68 -18.05
C VAL A 150 11.48 -6.30 -19.01
N ARG A 151 12.76 -5.97 -18.84
CA ARG A 151 13.86 -6.67 -19.53
C ARG A 151 14.18 -7.95 -18.78
N GLU A 152 14.68 -8.95 -19.47
CA GLU A 152 15.13 -10.22 -18.87
C GLU A 152 15.99 -10.01 -17.61
N ARG A 153 17.01 -9.16 -17.69
CA ARG A 153 17.91 -8.87 -16.55
C ARG A 153 17.25 -8.16 -15.37
N ASP A 154 16.12 -7.50 -15.62
CA ASP A 154 15.38 -6.77 -14.60
C ASP A 154 14.27 -7.64 -13.95
N VAL A 155 14.00 -8.84 -14.49
CA VAL A 155 13.01 -9.78 -13.94
C VAL A 155 13.29 -10.11 -12.45
N PRO A 156 14.55 -10.30 -12.01
CA PRO A 156 14.84 -10.57 -10.61
C PRO A 156 14.43 -9.47 -9.62
N PHE A 157 14.32 -8.21 -10.05
CA PHE A 157 13.84 -7.12 -9.20
C PHE A 157 12.33 -7.22 -8.91
N GLY A 158 11.62 -8.05 -9.67
CA GLY A 158 10.20 -8.33 -9.48
C GLY A 158 9.30 -7.12 -9.74
N CYS A 159 8.04 -7.26 -9.33
CA CYS A 159 7.11 -6.15 -9.35
C CYS A 159 7.38 -5.20 -8.18
N SER A 160 7.20 -3.89 -8.35
CA SER A 160 7.31 -2.89 -7.26
C SER A 160 6.46 -3.21 -6.02
N CYS A 161 5.38 -3.97 -6.19
CA CYS A 161 4.59 -4.46 -5.06
C CYS A 161 5.38 -5.50 -4.22
N GLN A 162 6.25 -6.29 -4.85
CA GLN A 162 7.10 -7.28 -4.19
C GLN A 162 8.34 -6.63 -3.54
N SER A 163 8.82 -5.51 -4.07
CA SER A 163 9.91 -4.69 -3.50
C SER A 163 9.44 -3.68 -2.45
N HIS A 164 8.16 -3.30 -2.47
CA HIS A 164 7.47 -2.62 -1.37
C HIS A 164 6.35 -3.53 -0.82
N PRO A 165 6.72 -4.62 -0.11
CA PRO A 165 5.80 -5.66 0.40
C PRO A 165 4.95 -5.17 1.59
N SER A 166 4.80 -3.87 1.69
CA SER A 166 4.28 -3.20 2.86
C SER A 166 2.74 -3.21 2.87
N THR A 167 2.01 -3.55 1.79
CA THR A 167 0.53 -3.51 1.82
C THR A 167 -0.17 -4.88 1.81
N SER A 168 -1.27 -5.04 2.56
CA SER A 168 -2.06 -6.28 2.69
C SER A 168 -2.78 -6.71 1.43
N SER A 169 -2.76 -5.88 0.38
CA SER A 169 -3.15 -6.30 -0.97
C SER A 169 -2.40 -7.56 -1.42
N HIS A 170 -1.27 -7.88 -0.79
CA HIS A 170 -0.47 -9.07 -1.08
C HIS A 170 -1.02 -10.38 -0.47
N TYR A 171 -1.86 -10.29 0.55
CA TYR A 171 -2.37 -11.45 1.31
C TYR A 171 -3.88 -11.65 1.20
N ALA A 172 -4.60 -10.66 0.66
CA ALA A 172 -6.01 -10.85 0.32
C ALA A 172 -6.11 -11.72 -0.94
N PRO A 173 -6.75 -12.91 -0.89
CA PRO A 173 -7.03 -13.65 -2.10
C PRO A 173 -7.81 -12.74 -3.07
N PRO A 174 -7.46 -12.72 -4.37
CA PRO A 174 -8.20 -11.93 -5.34
C PRO A 174 -9.67 -12.36 -5.32
N VAL A 175 -10.57 -11.38 -5.36
CA VAL A 175 -12.00 -11.62 -5.59
C VAL A 175 -12.14 -12.15 -7.01
N THR A 176 -12.19 -13.48 -7.15
CA THR A 176 -12.21 -14.19 -8.44
C THR A 176 -13.62 -14.49 -8.92
N ARG A 177 -14.63 -14.09 -8.14
CA ARG A 177 -16.01 -14.49 -8.34
C ARG A 177 -16.75 -13.42 -9.14
N GLU A 178 -17.07 -13.75 -10.39
CA GLU A 178 -18.00 -12.96 -11.20
C GLU A 178 -19.34 -12.84 -10.48
N VAL A 179 -19.74 -11.61 -10.19
CA VAL A 179 -21.05 -11.30 -9.63
C VAL A 179 -22.05 -11.34 -10.77
N THR A 180 -22.75 -12.46 -10.93
CA THR A 180 -23.86 -12.55 -11.90
C THR A 180 -25.06 -11.78 -11.36
N GLU A 181 -25.58 -10.83 -12.13
CA GLU A 181 -26.87 -10.20 -11.83
C GLU A 181 -27.98 -11.25 -11.88
N PRO A 182 -28.81 -11.38 -10.83
CA PRO A 182 -29.89 -12.35 -10.86
C PRO A 182 -30.97 -11.91 -11.85
N GLU A 183 -31.48 -12.84 -12.65
CA GLU A 183 -32.68 -12.57 -13.45
C GLU A 183 -33.85 -12.18 -12.52
N PRO A 184 -34.64 -11.15 -12.88
CA PRO A 184 -35.77 -10.72 -12.07
C PRO A 184 -36.82 -11.83 -11.99
N THR A 185 -36.88 -12.51 -10.84
CA THR A 185 -37.83 -13.61 -10.58
C THR A 185 -39.27 -13.14 -10.28
N HIS A 186 -39.49 -11.82 -10.20
CA HIS A 186 -40.78 -11.19 -9.92
C HIS A 186 -40.97 -9.97 -10.81
N VAL A 187 -42.08 -9.93 -11.54
CA VAL A 187 -42.52 -8.77 -12.31
C VAL A 187 -43.83 -8.28 -11.70
N GLN A 188 -43.78 -7.15 -10.99
CA GLN A 188 -44.97 -6.51 -10.43
C GLN A 188 -45.78 -5.87 -11.58
N ARG A 189 -47.05 -6.23 -11.71
CA ARG A 189 -47.95 -5.66 -12.74
C ARG A 189 -48.90 -4.61 -12.15
N THR A 190 -49.24 -4.76 -10.88
CA THR A 190 -50.17 -3.93 -10.11
C THR A 190 -49.39 -3.12 -9.08
N PHE A 191 -49.46 -1.80 -9.21
CA PHE A 191 -48.82 -0.85 -8.29
C PHE A 191 -49.86 -0.23 -7.37
N LEU A 192 -49.75 -0.50 -6.06
CA LEU A 192 -50.59 0.09 -5.03
C LEU A 192 -49.70 0.80 -4.01
N THR A 193 -50.08 2.01 -3.61
CA THR A 193 -49.55 2.62 -2.39
C THR A 193 -50.11 1.91 -1.16
N ARG A 194 -49.51 2.15 0.02
CA ARG A 194 -50.04 1.57 1.27
C ARG A 194 -51.47 1.99 1.54
N ASP A 195 -51.82 3.24 1.26
CA ASP A 195 -53.17 3.77 1.52
C ASP A 195 -54.20 3.20 0.55
N GLN A 196 -53.84 3.00 -0.72
CA GLN A 196 -54.68 2.25 -1.66
C GLN A 196 -54.85 0.80 -1.19
N GLY A 197 -53.76 0.13 -0.82
CA GLY A 197 -53.81 -1.25 -0.32
C GLY A 197 -54.63 -1.44 0.96
N ARG A 198 -54.87 -0.39 1.77
CA ARG A 198 -55.71 -0.48 2.97
C ARG A 198 -57.18 -0.69 2.66
N VAL A 199 -57.63 -0.22 1.49
CA VAL A 199 -59.04 -0.27 1.07
C VAL A 199 -59.27 -1.21 -0.12
N THR A 200 -58.20 -1.74 -0.72
CA THR A 200 -58.26 -2.72 -1.80
C THR A 200 -58.26 -4.15 -1.23
N PRO A 201 -59.31 -4.95 -1.47
CA PRO A 201 -59.31 -6.38 -1.20
C PRO A 201 -58.25 -7.13 -2.01
N VAL A 202 -57.74 -8.24 -1.46
CA VAL A 202 -56.81 -9.13 -2.16
C VAL A 202 -57.43 -9.67 -3.46
N SER A 203 -58.74 -9.93 -3.46
CA SER A 203 -59.48 -10.41 -4.64
C SER A 203 -59.44 -9.48 -5.84
N GLU A 204 -59.14 -8.19 -5.64
CA GLU A 204 -59.06 -7.20 -6.71
C GLU A 204 -57.65 -7.08 -7.31
N VAL A 205 -56.67 -7.80 -6.78
CA VAL A 205 -55.27 -7.77 -7.24
C VAL A 205 -54.92 -9.11 -7.90
N PRO A 206 -54.83 -9.17 -9.25
CA PRO A 206 -54.60 -10.40 -9.99
C PRO A 206 -53.39 -11.20 -9.51
N GLU A 207 -52.25 -10.56 -9.23
CA GLU A 207 -51.02 -11.27 -8.85
C GLU A 207 -51.08 -11.88 -7.44
N LEU A 208 -51.88 -11.28 -6.55
CA LEU A 208 -52.12 -11.87 -5.25
C LEU A 208 -53.09 -13.03 -5.34
N MET A 209 -54.11 -12.93 -6.21
CA MET A 209 -55.05 -14.02 -6.48
C MET A 209 -54.39 -15.21 -7.17
N GLU A 210 -53.51 -14.98 -8.14
CA GLU A 210 -52.72 -16.02 -8.79
C GLU A 210 -51.87 -16.82 -7.79
N ALA A 211 -51.44 -16.17 -6.71
CA ALA A 211 -50.60 -16.77 -5.67
C ALA A 211 -51.34 -17.17 -4.39
N TRP A 212 -52.65 -16.92 -4.27
CA TRP A 212 -53.40 -17.13 -3.04
C TRP A 212 -53.55 -18.63 -2.75
N ASP A 213 -53.04 -19.09 -1.60
CA ASP A 213 -53.14 -20.49 -1.15
C ASP A 213 -53.74 -20.57 0.26
N ASP A 214 -54.29 -19.46 0.77
CA ASP A 214 -54.86 -19.35 2.12
C ASP A 214 -56.35 -19.70 2.14
N GLU A 215 -56.83 -20.20 3.28
CA GLU A 215 -58.24 -20.63 3.45
C GLU A 215 -59.18 -19.45 3.76
N ARG A 216 -58.64 -18.30 4.16
CA ARG A 216 -59.42 -17.07 4.39
C ARG A 216 -59.93 -16.48 3.08
N ASP A 217 -61.11 -15.85 3.12
CA ASP A 217 -61.71 -15.23 1.93
C ASP A 217 -60.88 -14.01 1.46
N PRO A 218 -60.35 -14.03 0.23
CA PRO A 218 -59.58 -12.90 -0.31
C PRO A 218 -60.42 -11.64 -0.57
N ARG A 219 -61.77 -11.72 -0.57
CA ARG A 219 -62.68 -10.57 -0.70
C ARG A 219 -62.81 -9.76 0.59
N GLU A 220 -62.61 -10.42 1.73
CA GLU A 220 -62.66 -9.79 3.05
C GLU A 220 -61.27 -9.40 3.55
N THR A 221 -60.22 -9.88 2.87
CA THR A 221 -58.83 -9.58 3.23
C THR A 221 -58.33 -8.37 2.45
N MET A 222 -57.97 -7.28 3.13
CA MET A 222 -57.34 -6.13 2.49
C MET A 222 -55.86 -6.41 2.16
N VAL A 223 -55.34 -5.77 1.10
CA VAL A 223 -53.94 -5.92 0.68
C VAL A 223 -52.97 -5.42 1.77
N CYS A 224 -53.30 -4.32 2.43
CA CYS A 224 -52.54 -3.72 3.53
C CYS A 224 -53.46 -3.45 4.73
N PRO A 225 -53.88 -4.48 5.49
CA PRO A 225 -54.83 -4.30 6.59
C PRO A 225 -54.28 -3.30 7.63
N SER A 226 -55.12 -2.36 8.06
CA SER A 226 -54.76 -1.36 9.07
C SER A 226 -54.55 -2.01 10.44
N GLY A 227 -53.48 -1.62 11.15
CA GLY A 227 -53.20 -2.12 12.52
C GLY A 227 -51.85 -2.78 12.76
N TRP A 228 -50.88 -2.69 11.83
CA TRP A 228 -49.54 -3.29 11.95
C TRP A 228 -48.77 -3.04 13.26
N TRP A 229 -49.11 -2.00 14.02
CA TRP A 229 -48.47 -1.66 15.30
C TRP A 229 -49.11 -2.38 16.51
N ALA A 230 -50.26 -3.04 16.33
CA ALA A 230 -51.04 -3.71 17.37
C ALA A 230 -51.16 -5.23 17.17
N MET A 231 -50.45 -5.82 16.19
CA MET A 231 -50.54 -7.23 15.84
C MET A 231 -49.39 -8.06 16.42
N ALA A 232 -49.68 -9.25 16.93
CA ALA A 232 -48.66 -10.19 17.41
C ALA A 232 -47.90 -10.82 16.23
N PRO A 233 -46.67 -11.34 16.43
CA PRO A 233 -45.95 -12.08 15.39
C PRO A 233 -46.77 -13.29 14.90
N GLY A 234 -47.23 -13.25 13.65
CA GLY A 234 -48.10 -14.28 13.06
C GLY A 234 -49.47 -13.76 12.63
N ASP A 235 -49.93 -12.68 13.25
CA ASP A 235 -51.16 -12.00 12.85
C ASP A 235 -50.95 -11.25 11.52
N GLY A 236 -51.86 -11.49 10.57
CA GLY A 236 -51.87 -10.84 9.25
C GLY A 236 -50.93 -11.43 8.19
N GLN A 237 -50.24 -12.54 8.47
CA GLN A 237 -49.56 -13.31 7.43
C GLN A 237 -50.51 -14.32 6.79
N TYR A 238 -50.42 -14.46 5.47
CA TYR A 238 -51.27 -15.34 4.66
C TYR A 238 -50.40 -16.29 3.85
N ARG A 239 -50.97 -17.46 3.55
CA ARG A 239 -50.33 -18.52 2.79
C ARG A 239 -50.40 -18.19 1.30
N PHE A 240 -49.24 -18.09 0.67
CA PHE A 240 -49.11 -17.93 -0.77
C PHE A 240 -48.38 -19.12 -1.37
N ARG A 241 -48.77 -19.49 -2.59
CA ARG A 241 -48.06 -20.43 -3.44
C ARG A 241 -47.65 -19.74 -4.73
N CYS A 242 -46.34 -19.64 -4.98
CA CYS A 242 -45.86 -19.05 -6.22
C CYS A 242 -45.86 -20.04 -7.39
N ALA A 243 -45.66 -19.55 -8.62
CA ALA A 243 -45.58 -20.37 -9.83
C ALA A 243 -44.47 -21.46 -9.78
N ASN A 244 -43.39 -21.21 -9.03
CA ASN A 244 -42.32 -22.19 -8.80
C ASN A 244 -42.65 -23.22 -7.70
N GLY A 245 -43.89 -23.24 -7.20
CA GLY A 245 -44.39 -24.22 -6.23
C GLY A 245 -44.02 -23.95 -4.77
N HIS A 246 -43.29 -22.87 -4.46
CA HIS A 246 -42.95 -22.53 -3.08
C HIS A 246 -44.17 -22.06 -2.30
N ARG A 247 -44.37 -22.63 -1.10
CA ARG A 247 -45.39 -22.18 -0.13
C ARG A 247 -44.75 -21.33 0.96
N THR A 248 -45.24 -20.12 1.15
CA THR A 248 -44.67 -19.15 2.09
C THR A 248 -45.77 -18.42 2.84
N TYR A 249 -45.46 -17.99 4.07
CA TYR A 249 -46.25 -16.99 4.77
C TYR A 249 -45.70 -15.60 4.44
N ALA A 250 -46.57 -14.67 4.09
CA ALA A 250 -46.22 -13.28 3.82
C ALA A 250 -47.41 -12.35 4.06
N TYR A 251 -47.15 -11.06 4.22
CA TYR A 251 -48.19 -10.03 4.14
C TYR A 251 -48.54 -9.78 2.67
N PRO A 252 -49.83 -9.59 2.30
CA PRO A 252 -50.22 -9.45 0.89
C PRO A 252 -49.53 -8.26 0.22
N TYR A 253 -49.48 -7.10 0.87
CA TYR A 253 -48.73 -5.93 0.37
C TYR A 253 -47.24 -6.23 0.15
N THR A 254 -46.59 -6.93 1.08
CA THR A 254 -45.16 -7.28 0.95
C THR A 254 -44.92 -8.30 -0.17
N TYR A 255 -45.83 -9.27 -0.34
CA TYR A 255 -45.78 -10.26 -1.42
C TYR A 255 -46.03 -9.61 -2.78
N LEU A 256 -46.98 -8.66 -2.88
CA LEU A 256 -47.23 -7.89 -4.10
C LEU A 256 -45.99 -7.12 -4.56
N GLN A 257 -45.30 -6.47 -3.60
CA GLN A 257 -44.13 -5.65 -3.87
C GLN A 257 -42.87 -6.46 -4.20
N ASN A 258 -42.65 -7.58 -3.51
CA ASN A 258 -41.36 -8.29 -3.55
C ASN A 258 -41.43 -9.70 -4.16
N GLY A 259 -42.63 -10.19 -4.47
CA GLY A 259 -42.87 -11.55 -4.91
C GLY A 259 -42.58 -12.60 -3.83
N CYS A 260 -42.38 -13.84 -4.27
CA CYS A 260 -42.11 -14.97 -3.39
C CYS A 260 -40.76 -14.82 -2.67
N PRO A 261 -40.72 -14.83 -1.31
CA PRO A 261 -39.48 -14.72 -0.55
C PRO A 261 -38.46 -15.84 -0.85
N ALA A 262 -38.94 -17.05 -1.14
CA ALA A 262 -38.10 -18.19 -1.49
C ALA A 262 -37.46 -18.02 -2.88
N CYS A 263 -38.22 -17.60 -3.89
CA CYS A 263 -37.69 -17.30 -5.22
C CYS A 263 -36.64 -16.18 -5.16
N ARG A 264 -36.93 -15.09 -4.43
CA ARG A 264 -35.98 -13.99 -4.22
C ARG A 264 -34.73 -14.44 -3.45
N GLY A 265 -34.90 -15.31 -2.46
CA GLY A 265 -33.80 -15.93 -1.72
C GLY A 265 -32.92 -16.80 -2.61
N ASN A 266 -33.52 -17.58 -3.52
CA ASN A 266 -32.81 -18.40 -4.50
C ASN A 266 -32.14 -17.56 -5.59
N ALA A 267 -32.80 -16.52 -6.10
CA ALA A 267 -32.24 -15.58 -7.06
C ALA A 267 -31.01 -14.86 -6.50
N THR A 268 -31.04 -14.49 -5.22
CA THR A 268 -29.88 -13.88 -4.56
C THR A 268 -28.84 -14.90 -4.09
N LYS A 269 -29.12 -16.20 -4.17
CA LYS A 269 -28.21 -17.26 -3.74
C LYS A 269 -27.10 -17.37 -4.77
N GLY A 270 -25.89 -17.04 -4.33
CA GLY A 270 -24.75 -17.04 -5.25
C GLY A 270 -24.61 -15.79 -6.11
N THR A 271 -25.22 -14.65 -5.73
CA THR A 271 -24.96 -13.35 -6.40
C THR A 271 -24.37 -12.29 -5.46
N GLY A 272 -24.28 -12.58 -4.16
CA GLY A 272 -23.68 -11.67 -3.18
C GLY A 272 -22.20 -11.97 -2.94
N LEU A 273 -21.44 -10.92 -2.63
CA LEU A 273 -20.13 -11.04 -1.99
C LEU A 273 -20.29 -11.67 -0.60
N TYR A 274 -19.45 -12.64 -0.28
CA TYR A 274 -19.40 -13.31 1.02
C TYR A 274 -18.37 -12.65 1.93
N LEU A 275 -18.28 -13.12 3.18
CA LEU A 275 -17.36 -12.57 4.17
C LEU A 275 -15.91 -12.58 3.66
N ALA A 276 -15.50 -13.67 2.99
CA ALA A 276 -14.20 -13.80 2.34
C ALA A 276 -13.91 -12.65 1.35
N ASP A 277 -14.93 -12.23 0.59
CA ASP A 277 -14.79 -11.19 -0.43
C ASP A 277 -14.82 -9.78 0.17
N THR A 278 -15.75 -9.54 1.11
CA THR A 278 -15.99 -8.19 1.66
C THR A 278 -15.08 -7.82 2.83
N ALA A 279 -14.55 -8.81 3.55
CA ALA A 279 -13.82 -8.62 4.80
C ALA A 279 -12.76 -9.72 5.00
N PRO A 280 -11.69 -9.75 4.19
CA PRO A 280 -10.69 -10.81 4.21
C PRO A 280 -9.96 -10.95 5.54
N GLU A 281 -9.76 -9.85 6.28
CA GLU A 281 -9.15 -9.88 7.62
C GLU A 281 -10.06 -10.55 8.66
N LEU A 282 -11.38 -10.31 8.58
CA LEU A 282 -12.33 -11.02 9.42
C LEU A 282 -12.39 -12.50 9.01
N ALA A 283 -12.42 -12.79 7.71
CA ALA A 283 -12.39 -14.17 7.21
C ALA A 283 -11.16 -14.95 7.70
N ALA A 284 -9.99 -14.31 7.80
CA ALA A 284 -8.78 -14.93 8.35
C ALA A 284 -8.87 -15.24 9.85
N GLU A 285 -9.75 -14.57 10.60
CA GLU A 285 -10.03 -14.86 12.01
C GLU A 285 -11.11 -15.94 12.20
N TRP A 286 -11.60 -16.58 11.13
CA TRP A 286 -12.56 -17.67 11.24
C TRP A 286 -11.91 -18.91 11.88
N SER A 287 -12.65 -19.63 12.73
CA SER A 287 -12.21 -20.95 13.26
C SER A 287 -12.84 -22.09 12.44
N PRO A 288 -12.11 -22.73 11.50
CA PRO A 288 -12.68 -23.77 10.64
C PRO A 288 -13.15 -24.98 11.43
N GLU A 289 -12.41 -25.39 12.45
CA GLU A 289 -12.65 -26.62 13.22
C GLU A 289 -13.95 -26.55 14.02
N ARG A 290 -14.37 -25.34 14.41
CA ARG A 290 -15.54 -25.12 15.29
C ARG A 290 -16.80 -24.72 14.53
N ASN A 291 -16.66 -24.22 13.30
CA ASN A 291 -17.78 -23.72 12.50
C ASN A 291 -18.35 -24.76 11.51
N GLY A 292 -17.68 -25.91 11.36
CA GLY A 292 -18.16 -27.04 10.57
C GLY A 292 -18.41 -26.65 9.11
N ARG A 293 -19.66 -26.77 8.65
CA ARG A 293 -20.03 -26.45 7.26
C ARG A 293 -20.05 -24.96 6.92
N TRP A 294 -19.97 -24.09 7.92
CA TRP A 294 -20.01 -22.64 7.71
C TRP A 294 -18.60 -22.12 7.46
N THR A 295 -18.42 -21.47 6.32
CA THR A 295 -17.12 -20.96 5.88
C THR A 295 -17.25 -19.50 5.45
N PRO A 296 -16.16 -18.72 5.47
CA PRO A 296 -16.18 -17.33 5.00
C PRO A 296 -16.67 -17.17 3.55
N GLU A 297 -16.57 -18.20 2.72
CA GLU A 297 -17.00 -18.25 1.31
C GLU A 297 -18.50 -18.54 1.14
N ASN A 298 -19.19 -18.94 2.21
CA ASN A 298 -20.63 -19.23 2.17
C ASN A 298 -21.45 -18.45 3.21
N VAL A 299 -20.79 -17.66 4.06
CA VAL A 299 -21.43 -16.77 5.03
C VAL A 299 -21.26 -15.32 4.61
N ARG A 300 -22.36 -14.56 4.60
CA ARG A 300 -22.34 -13.12 4.31
C ARG A 300 -21.93 -12.30 5.53
N GLN A 301 -21.32 -11.14 5.29
CA GLN A 301 -20.98 -10.17 6.33
C GLN A 301 -22.19 -9.74 7.18
N SER A 302 -23.39 -9.64 6.58
CA SER A 302 -24.62 -9.26 7.28
C SER A 302 -25.28 -10.39 8.10
N SER A 303 -24.69 -11.59 8.10
CA SER A 303 -25.21 -12.75 8.83
C SER A 303 -25.30 -12.49 10.33
N LYS A 304 -26.45 -12.83 10.93
CA LYS A 304 -26.69 -12.78 12.38
C LYS A 304 -26.33 -14.10 13.08
N ARG A 305 -25.80 -15.09 12.35
CA ARG A 305 -25.46 -16.40 12.91
C ARG A 305 -24.26 -16.29 13.85
N SER A 306 -24.35 -16.89 15.03
CA SER A 306 -23.19 -17.02 15.94
C SER A 306 -22.19 -18.01 15.35
N VAL A 307 -20.94 -17.59 15.23
CA VAL A 307 -19.81 -18.40 14.75
C VAL A 307 -18.58 -18.13 15.62
N TRP A 308 -17.66 -19.08 15.64
CA TRP A 308 -16.42 -19.02 16.40
C TRP A 308 -15.33 -18.29 15.61
N TRP A 309 -14.65 -17.38 16.29
CA TRP A 309 -13.50 -16.63 15.80
C TRP A 309 -12.26 -17.01 16.59
N ARG A 310 -11.08 -16.85 15.99
CA ARG A 310 -9.78 -17.00 16.61
C ARG A 310 -8.92 -15.79 16.26
N CYS A 311 -8.43 -15.08 17.28
CA CYS A 311 -7.63 -13.87 17.09
C CYS A 311 -6.28 -14.22 16.43
N LEU A 312 -5.93 -13.53 15.34
CA LEU A 312 -4.62 -13.69 14.68
C LEU A 312 -3.43 -13.26 15.55
N ALA A 313 -3.63 -12.37 16.53
CA ALA A 313 -2.55 -11.84 17.35
C ALA A 313 -2.25 -12.68 18.60
N CYS A 314 -3.29 -13.19 19.29
CA CYS A 314 -3.12 -13.89 20.57
C CYS A 314 -3.75 -15.28 20.61
N GLY A 315 -4.42 -15.73 19.54
CA GLY A 315 -5.08 -17.04 19.48
C GLY A 315 -6.35 -17.16 20.33
N HIS A 316 -6.79 -16.11 21.03
CA HIS A 316 -8.02 -16.13 21.81
C HIS A 316 -9.22 -16.47 20.92
N GLU A 317 -10.09 -17.36 21.40
CA GLU A 317 -11.30 -17.76 20.70
C GLU A 317 -12.56 -17.21 21.36
N TRP A 318 -13.52 -16.74 20.56
CA TRP A 318 -14.80 -16.25 21.06
C TRP A 318 -15.92 -16.43 20.04
N GLU A 319 -17.16 -16.41 20.50
CA GLU A 319 -18.35 -16.43 19.66
C GLU A 319 -18.85 -15.01 19.36
N ALA A 320 -19.16 -14.74 18.10
CA ALA A 320 -19.86 -13.52 17.68
C ALA A 320 -20.49 -13.71 16.29
N SER A 321 -21.45 -12.87 15.92
CA SER A 321 -21.98 -12.87 14.55
C SER A 321 -21.07 -12.08 13.59
N PRO A 322 -20.96 -12.47 12.29
CA PRO A 322 -20.26 -11.68 11.28
C PRO A 322 -20.76 -10.23 11.21
N ARG A 323 -22.07 -10.03 11.38
CA ARG A 323 -22.70 -8.70 11.39
C ARG A 323 -22.17 -7.84 12.53
N ASP A 324 -22.03 -8.40 13.73
CA ASP A 324 -21.56 -7.63 14.89
C ASP A 324 -20.06 -7.37 14.82
N ARG A 325 -19.27 -8.34 14.35
CA ARG A 325 -17.83 -8.18 14.08
C ARG A 325 -17.52 -7.11 13.04
N SER A 326 -18.44 -6.86 12.11
CA SER A 326 -18.30 -5.83 11.08
C SER A 326 -18.53 -4.42 11.61
N LYS A 327 -19.22 -4.26 12.73
CA LYS A 327 -19.40 -2.96 13.40
C LYS A 327 -18.09 -2.54 14.07
N ARG A 328 -17.88 -1.23 14.21
CA ARG A 328 -16.67 -0.63 14.78
C ARG A 328 -16.24 -1.26 16.11
N ASP A 329 -17.17 -1.46 17.03
CA ASP A 329 -16.86 -1.99 18.37
C ASP A 329 -16.58 -3.51 18.36
N GLY A 330 -17.14 -4.23 17.38
CA GLY A 330 -16.91 -5.66 17.21
C GLY A 330 -15.59 -6.01 16.52
N GLN A 331 -14.87 -5.03 15.98
CA GLN A 331 -13.61 -5.25 15.27
C GLN A 331 -12.41 -5.52 16.20
N LEU A 332 -12.59 -5.32 17.50
CA LEU A 332 -11.54 -5.54 18.50
C LEU A 332 -11.52 -6.99 18.97
N CYS A 333 -10.34 -7.55 19.20
CA CYS A 333 -10.22 -8.77 20.02
C CYS A 333 -10.48 -8.41 21.49
N PRO A 334 -11.43 -9.08 22.17
CA PRO A 334 -11.77 -8.77 23.57
C PRO A 334 -10.65 -9.09 24.56
N SER A 335 -9.69 -9.94 24.20
CA SER A 335 -8.56 -10.31 25.06
C SER A 335 -7.36 -9.39 24.89
N CYS A 336 -6.85 -9.20 23.65
CA CYS A 336 -5.62 -8.47 23.41
C CYS A 336 -5.80 -7.08 22.78
N GLY A 337 -7.04 -6.69 22.47
CA GLY A 337 -7.34 -5.39 21.85
C GLY A 337 -6.88 -5.24 20.40
N LYS A 338 -6.53 -6.34 19.70
CA LYS A 338 -6.19 -6.35 18.27
C LYS A 338 -7.31 -5.69 17.46
N ILE A 339 -6.95 -4.81 16.52
CA ILE A 339 -7.89 -4.07 15.68
C ILE A 339 -7.89 -4.58 14.22
N GLN A 340 -8.97 -4.32 13.49
CA GLN A 340 -9.01 -4.47 12.03
C GLN A 340 -8.26 -3.32 11.33
N GLY A 341 -7.55 -3.60 10.24
CA GLY A 341 -6.68 -2.66 9.53
C GLY A 341 -5.46 -2.28 10.36
N SER A 342 -4.97 -3.21 11.19
CA SER A 342 -3.76 -3.01 12.00
C SER A 342 -2.50 -2.91 11.12
N LEU A 343 -1.40 -2.39 11.67
CA LEU A 343 -0.10 -2.38 11.04
C LEU A 343 0.37 -3.81 10.75
N ALA A 344 0.16 -4.74 11.69
CA ALA A 344 0.54 -6.14 11.51
C ALA A 344 -0.25 -6.85 10.40
N TRP A 345 -1.56 -6.59 10.30
CA TRP A 345 -2.34 -7.11 9.18
C TRP A 345 -1.96 -6.44 7.85
N THR A 346 -1.85 -5.11 7.87
CA THR A 346 -1.70 -4.34 6.63
C THR A 346 -0.27 -4.39 6.10
N TYR A 347 0.72 -4.47 6.98
CA TYR A 347 2.16 -4.42 6.70
C TYR A 347 2.92 -5.52 7.46
N PRO A 348 2.69 -6.83 7.22
CA PRO A 348 3.23 -7.90 8.08
C PRO A 348 4.75 -7.91 8.16
N ARG A 349 5.48 -7.74 7.05
CA ARG A 349 6.95 -7.63 7.05
C ARG A 349 7.49 -6.40 7.78
N LEU A 350 6.69 -5.33 7.82
CA LEU A 350 7.06 -4.15 8.59
C LEU A 350 6.80 -4.40 10.08
N ALA A 351 5.71 -5.10 10.41
CA ALA A 351 5.42 -5.49 11.78
C ALA A 351 6.41 -6.53 12.35
N GLU A 352 7.04 -7.35 11.52
CA GLU A 352 8.18 -8.20 11.92
C GLU A 352 9.38 -7.37 12.41
N GLN A 353 9.55 -6.16 11.87
CA GLN A 353 10.59 -5.22 12.30
C GLN A 353 10.15 -4.39 13.51
N TRP A 354 8.95 -4.60 14.05
CA TRP A 354 8.46 -3.85 15.21
C TRP A 354 9.10 -4.39 16.48
N ASP A 355 9.86 -3.54 17.16
CA ASP A 355 10.59 -3.95 18.34
C ASP A 355 9.63 -4.35 19.49
N ALA A 356 9.93 -5.48 20.13
CA ALA A 356 9.11 -6.04 21.20
C ALA A 356 9.05 -5.18 22.47
N SER A 357 10.02 -4.27 22.67
CA SER A 357 10.04 -3.33 23.79
C SER A 357 9.10 -2.13 23.63
N ASN A 358 8.51 -1.95 22.45
CA ASN A 358 7.49 -0.92 22.25
C ASN A 358 6.27 -1.18 23.16
N PRO A 359 5.65 -0.14 23.74
CA PRO A 359 4.56 -0.27 24.70
C PRO A 359 3.24 -0.78 24.09
N VAL A 360 3.13 -0.82 22.76
CA VAL A 360 1.97 -1.34 22.04
C VAL A 360 2.38 -2.32 20.96
N SER A 361 1.55 -3.36 20.78
CA SER A 361 1.70 -4.34 19.71
C SER A 361 1.35 -3.73 18.35
N PRO A 362 2.01 -4.13 17.25
CA PRO A 362 1.65 -3.69 15.90
C PRO A 362 0.24 -4.15 15.47
N TRP A 363 -0.36 -5.11 16.19
CA TRP A 363 -1.76 -5.53 16.03
C TRP A 363 -2.78 -4.52 16.59
N ARG A 364 -2.34 -3.54 17.39
CA ARG A 364 -3.18 -2.51 18.03
C ARG A 364 -3.02 -1.13 17.41
N VAL A 365 -2.19 -0.98 16.39
CA VAL A 365 -1.82 0.31 15.79
C VAL A 365 -2.26 0.34 14.32
N ARG A 366 -2.74 1.48 13.80
CA ARG A 366 -3.03 1.62 12.37
C ARG A 366 -1.80 2.16 11.61
N PRO A 367 -1.62 1.86 10.32
CA PRO A 367 -0.47 2.29 9.52
C PRO A 367 -0.24 3.82 9.44
N HIS A 368 -1.27 4.62 9.69
CA HIS A 368 -1.21 6.08 9.64
C HIS A 368 -1.49 6.72 11.01
N SER A 369 -1.50 5.92 12.08
CA SER A 369 -1.65 6.44 13.44
C SER A 369 -0.44 7.28 13.82
N LYS A 370 -0.70 8.44 14.44
CA LYS A 370 0.30 9.16 15.21
C LYS A 370 0.28 8.59 16.63
N LEU A 371 1.43 8.18 17.13
CA LEU A 371 1.60 7.66 18.49
C LEU A 371 2.22 8.74 19.37
N ASP A 372 2.02 8.62 20.68
CA ASP A 372 2.61 9.53 21.68
C ASP A 372 4.10 9.24 21.94
N PHE A 373 4.65 8.21 21.30
CA PHE A 373 6.06 7.86 21.30
C PHE A 373 6.48 7.48 19.88
N VAL A 374 7.78 7.58 19.59
CA VAL A 374 8.32 7.17 18.29
C VAL A 374 8.73 5.70 18.35
N PRO A 375 8.12 4.80 17.57
CA PRO A 375 8.41 3.38 17.61
C PRO A 375 9.87 3.05 17.32
N LEU A 376 10.36 2.06 18.05
CA LEU A 376 11.65 1.42 17.80
C LEU A 376 11.48 0.28 16.81
N TRP A 377 12.44 0.13 15.89
CA TRP A 377 12.42 -0.88 14.83
C TRP A 377 13.71 -1.69 14.84
N ASP A 378 13.58 -2.99 14.65
CA ASP A 378 14.68 -3.94 14.47
C ASP A 378 15.01 -4.08 12.98
N CYS A 379 16.30 -4.11 12.65
CA CYS A 379 16.72 -4.21 11.26
C CYS A 379 16.65 -5.67 10.79
N PRO A 380 16.02 -5.94 9.64
CA PRO A 380 15.94 -7.30 9.12
C PRO A 380 17.30 -7.82 8.62
N GLU A 381 18.20 -6.92 8.20
CA GLU A 381 19.53 -7.28 7.67
C GLU A 381 20.57 -7.48 8.77
N ASN A 382 20.43 -6.76 9.89
CA ASN A 382 21.35 -6.87 11.03
C ASN A 382 20.61 -6.65 12.37
N PRO A 383 20.36 -7.70 13.16
CA PRO A 383 19.65 -7.60 14.43
C PRO A 383 20.29 -6.66 15.47
N SER A 384 21.56 -6.26 15.29
CA SER A 384 22.21 -5.27 16.18
C SER A 384 21.82 -3.82 15.88
N HIS A 385 21.23 -3.55 14.71
CA HIS A 385 20.74 -2.23 14.32
C HIS A 385 19.31 -2.06 14.80
N ARG A 386 19.10 -1.07 15.67
CA ARG A 386 17.80 -0.69 16.22
C ARG A 386 17.65 0.82 16.10
N TRP A 387 16.55 1.29 15.53
CA TRP A 387 16.38 2.73 15.29
C TRP A 387 14.95 3.21 15.49
N ARG A 388 14.81 4.48 15.87
CA ARG A 388 13.52 5.14 16.01
C ARG A 388 13.06 5.73 14.69
N ALA A 389 11.82 5.44 14.31
CA ALA A 389 11.19 6.03 13.13
C ALA A 389 9.66 6.06 13.27
N GLU A 390 9.04 7.07 12.65
CA GLU A 390 7.59 7.17 12.57
C GLU A 390 7.00 6.09 11.67
N ILE A 391 5.79 5.61 12.01
CA ILE A 391 5.09 4.58 11.22
C ILE A 391 4.85 5.06 9.80
N SER A 392 4.40 6.30 9.62
CA SER A 392 4.13 6.88 8.30
C SER A 392 5.38 6.92 7.42
N SER A 393 6.55 7.22 8.00
CA SER A 393 7.83 7.21 7.29
C SER A 393 8.22 5.79 6.87
N ARG A 394 8.01 4.82 7.75
CA ARG A 394 8.32 3.41 7.50
C ARG A 394 7.40 2.78 6.46
N VAL A 395 6.11 3.10 6.53
CA VAL A 395 5.11 2.77 5.51
C VAL A 395 5.47 3.36 4.15
N ALA A 396 6.04 4.57 4.12
CA ALA A 396 6.52 5.23 2.90
C ALA A 396 7.82 4.63 2.32
N GLY A 397 8.41 3.63 2.99
CA GLY A 397 9.59 2.92 2.52
C GLY A 397 10.92 3.40 3.10
N ALA A 398 10.91 4.15 4.21
CA ALA A 398 12.16 4.47 4.90
C ALA A 398 12.81 3.20 5.43
N GLU A 399 14.06 2.97 5.05
CA GLU A 399 14.87 1.81 5.42
C GLU A 399 15.78 2.10 6.63
N CYS A 400 16.56 1.10 7.05
CA CYS A 400 17.50 1.23 8.17
C CYS A 400 18.59 2.26 7.82
N PRO A 401 18.78 3.34 8.61
CA PRO A 401 19.75 4.39 8.31
C PRO A 401 21.21 3.90 8.39
N GLU A 402 21.45 2.80 9.10
CA GLU A 402 22.77 2.17 9.20
C GLU A 402 23.09 1.31 7.97
N CYS A 403 22.09 0.71 7.31
CA CYS A 403 22.26 -0.13 6.11
C CYS A 403 22.23 0.67 4.80
N VAL A 404 21.49 1.78 4.76
CA VAL A 404 21.29 2.58 3.54
C VAL A 404 22.50 3.50 3.30
N GLY A 405 23.15 3.36 2.15
CA GLY A 405 24.23 4.25 1.69
C GLY A 405 23.72 5.53 0.99
N THR A 406 22.44 5.58 0.63
CA THR A 406 21.81 6.71 -0.08
C THR A 406 21.67 7.92 0.85
N GLY A 407 22.31 9.03 0.50
CA GLY A 407 22.33 10.27 1.31
C GLY A 407 23.56 10.43 2.19
N LYS A 408 24.44 9.42 2.26
CA LYS A 408 25.78 9.56 2.87
C LYS A 408 26.76 10.02 1.79
N SER A 409 27.61 10.98 2.11
CA SER A 409 28.63 11.39 1.15
C SER A 409 29.61 10.22 0.91
N ARG A 410 30.15 10.11 -0.30
CA ARG A 410 31.20 9.12 -0.61
C ARG A 410 32.40 9.26 0.33
N VAL A 411 32.59 10.45 0.90
CA VAL A 411 33.65 10.77 1.85
C VAL A 411 33.33 10.21 3.24
N GLU A 412 32.11 10.41 3.75
CA GLU A 412 31.64 9.79 5.00
C GLU A 412 31.76 8.26 4.98
N LEU A 413 31.37 7.62 3.87
CA LEU A 413 31.46 6.16 3.73
C LEU A 413 32.90 5.66 3.81
N ARG A 414 33.85 6.40 3.22
CA ARG A 414 35.28 6.02 3.28
C ARG A 414 35.87 6.21 4.67
N HIS A 415 35.51 7.29 5.37
CA HIS A 415 35.91 7.49 6.77
C HIS A 415 35.29 6.44 7.68
N PHE A 416 34.04 6.04 7.43
CA PHE A 416 33.39 4.94 8.12
C PHE A 416 34.12 3.61 7.91
N GLU A 417 34.47 3.27 6.67
CA GLU A 417 35.22 2.06 6.36
C GLU A 417 36.62 2.04 7.01
N ALA A 418 37.28 3.20 7.08
CA ALA A 418 38.55 3.36 7.79
C ALA A 418 38.35 3.21 9.32
N ALA A 419 37.34 3.86 9.90
CA ALA A 419 36.99 3.75 11.31
C ALA A 419 36.67 2.31 11.71
N ARG A 420 35.92 1.58 10.88
CA ARG A 420 35.61 0.16 11.14
C ARG A 420 36.86 -0.72 11.15
N ARG A 421 37.84 -0.43 10.28
CA ARG A 421 39.10 -1.18 10.23
C ARG A 421 40.05 -0.87 11.39
N LEU A 422 40.14 0.40 11.78
CA LEU A 422 41.13 0.87 12.76
C LEU A 422 40.60 0.91 14.20
N LEU A 423 39.30 1.14 14.39
CA LEU A 423 38.67 1.36 15.69
C LEU A 423 37.66 0.25 16.09
N GLY A 424 37.28 -0.64 15.17
CA GLY A 424 36.45 -1.82 15.46
C GLY A 424 34.96 -1.62 15.17
N ASP A 425 34.10 -1.76 16.19
CA ASP A 425 32.62 -1.79 16.11
C ASP A 425 32.00 -0.42 15.77
N ALA A 426 32.44 0.15 14.65
CA ALA A 426 31.91 1.38 14.09
C ALA A 426 30.59 1.12 13.37
N ARG A 427 29.65 2.04 13.57
CA ARG A 427 28.32 2.11 12.98
C ARG A 427 28.15 3.45 12.27
N SER A 428 27.48 3.49 11.13
CA SER A 428 27.34 4.72 10.35
C SER A 428 25.92 5.27 10.34
N GLY A 429 25.73 6.56 10.55
CA GLY A 429 24.43 7.23 10.43
C GLY A 429 23.41 6.83 11.50
N ALA A 430 23.89 6.34 12.65
CA ALA A 430 23.04 5.93 13.76
C ALA A 430 22.26 7.16 14.28
N ARG A 431 20.94 6.99 14.47
CA ARG A 431 20.08 8.06 15.02
C ARG A 431 19.99 7.91 16.52
N TYR A 432 20.39 8.95 17.23
CA TYR A 432 20.28 9.03 18.68
C TYR A 432 19.19 10.03 19.09
N ASP A 433 18.44 9.65 20.12
CA ASP A 433 17.33 10.41 20.69
C ASP A 433 17.50 10.31 22.21
N ASP A 434 17.88 11.41 22.85
CA ASP A 434 18.05 11.53 24.29
C ASP A 434 17.11 12.64 24.81
N PRO A 435 16.48 12.50 25.99
CA PRO A 435 15.62 13.53 26.55
C PRO A 435 16.28 14.91 26.69
N GLY A 436 17.62 14.98 26.79
CA GLY A 436 18.38 16.22 26.82
C GLY A 436 18.61 16.89 25.47
N PHE A 437 18.23 16.25 24.35
CA PHE A 437 18.49 16.78 23.01
C PHE A 437 17.39 17.73 22.54
N THR A 438 17.78 18.84 21.91
CA THR A 438 16.83 19.77 21.29
C THR A 438 16.30 19.24 19.94
N ASN A 439 17.07 18.36 19.29
CA ASN A 439 16.72 17.75 18.01
C ASN A 439 17.15 16.27 17.99
N ARG A 440 16.53 15.49 17.09
CA ARG A 440 16.97 14.12 16.84
C ARG A 440 18.21 14.14 15.96
N TRP A 441 19.36 13.76 16.50
CA TRP A 441 20.64 13.79 15.80
C TRP A 441 20.95 12.46 15.11
N SER A 442 21.48 12.54 13.89
CA SER A 442 22.19 11.43 13.25
C SER A 442 23.69 11.63 13.47
N ILE A 443 24.38 10.59 13.91
CA ILE A 443 25.84 10.59 14.06
C ILE A 443 26.45 9.90 12.85
N ASP A 444 27.40 10.55 12.17
CA ASP A 444 27.99 10.01 10.95
C ASP A 444 28.68 8.68 11.18
N ILE A 445 29.49 8.61 12.24
CA ILE A 445 30.15 7.39 12.72
C ILE A 445 30.03 7.33 14.25
N SER A 446 29.46 6.25 14.77
CA SER A 446 29.38 5.99 16.22
C SER A 446 30.01 4.63 16.55
N LEU A 447 30.69 4.53 17.67
CA LEU A 447 31.35 3.29 18.08
C LEU A 447 31.50 3.20 19.60
N ARG A 448 31.79 2.01 20.09
CA ARG A 448 32.26 1.82 21.46
C ARG A 448 33.76 1.60 21.46
N TYR A 449 34.51 2.54 22.02
CA TYR A 449 35.97 2.48 22.06
C TYR A 449 36.43 2.44 23.52
N ARG A 450 37.12 1.36 23.90
CA ARG A 450 37.61 1.10 25.28
C ARG A 450 36.54 1.34 26.37
N GLY A 451 35.29 0.95 26.10
CA GLY A 451 34.17 1.06 27.02
C GLY A 451 33.40 2.39 26.99
N ARG A 452 33.94 3.42 26.34
CA ARG A 452 33.26 4.72 26.16
C ARG A 452 32.48 4.74 24.84
N MET A 453 31.34 5.45 24.83
CA MET A 453 30.61 5.75 23.61
C MET A 453 31.33 6.89 22.88
N VAL A 454 31.57 6.73 21.58
CA VAL A 454 32.26 7.73 20.76
C VAL A 454 31.37 8.13 19.59
N ALA A 455 31.31 9.44 19.33
CA ALA A 455 30.67 10.04 18.17
C ALA A 455 31.72 10.74 17.32
N ILE A 456 31.81 10.38 16.04
CA ILE A 456 32.67 11.02 15.05
C ILE A 456 31.79 11.65 13.98
N GLU A 457 31.94 12.95 13.78
CA GLU A 457 31.20 13.76 12.80
C GLU A 457 32.15 14.18 11.67
N TYR A 458 31.70 14.10 10.42
CA TYR A 458 32.45 14.59 9.26
C TYR A 458 31.84 15.89 8.75
N ASP A 459 32.55 17.00 8.95
CA ASP A 459 32.09 18.33 8.59
C ASP A 459 32.67 18.74 7.23
N GLY A 460 31.93 18.46 6.16
CA GLY A 460 32.26 18.95 4.83
C GLY A 460 32.09 20.47 4.74
N ALA A 461 33.10 21.19 4.24
CA ALA A 461 33.12 22.65 4.19
C ALA A 461 31.91 23.23 3.43
N HIS A 462 31.45 22.55 2.37
CA HIS A 462 30.27 22.95 1.60
C HIS A 462 28.97 23.00 2.43
N TRP A 463 28.83 22.11 3.42
CA TRP A 463 27.59 21.96 4.17
C TRP A 463 27.62 22.64 5.54
N HIS A 464 28.80 22.83 6.11
CA HIS A 464 29.02 23.31 7.48
C HIS A 464 29.51 24.76 7.58
N LEU A 465 29.94 25.39 6.48
CA LEU A 465 30.33 26.80 6.50
C LEU A 465 29.15 27.69 6.94
N GLY A 466 29.32 28.47 8.01
CA GLY A 466 28.28 29.33 8.57
C GLY A 466 27.23 28.61 9.43
N LYS A 467 27.49 27.37 9.87
CA LYS A 467 26.62 26.57 10.75
C LYS A 467 27.27 26.19 12.08
N GLU A 468 28.26 26.97 12.51
CA GLU A 468 29.06 26.73 13.71
C GLU A 468 28.19 26.58 14.96
N ASP A 469 27.13 27.37 15.09
CA ASP A 469 26.19 27.28 16.23
C ASP A 469 25.43 25.96 16.27
N VAL A 470 25.09 25.39 15.10
CA VAL A 470 24.38 24.11 14.99
C VAL A 470 25.33 22.96 15.33
N ASP A 471 26.54 23.00 14.78
CA ASP A 471 27.58 22.00 15.04
C ASP A 471 28.01 22.00 16.50
N LYS A 472 28.18 23.19 17.08
CA LYS A 472 28.52 23.36 18.48
C LYS A 472 27.43 22.79 19.38
N ARG A 473 26.17 23.16 19.15
CA ARG A 473 25.04 22.63 19.91
C ARG A 473 24.94 21.10 19.82
N LYS A 474 25.04 20.53 18.61
CA LYS A 474 25.03 19.07 18.41
C LYS A 474 26.13 18.39 19.24
N SER A 475 27.33 18.97 19.23
CA SER A 475 28.49 18.44 19.95
C SER A 475 28.30 18.53 21.47
N GLU A 476 27.83 19.67 21.99
CA GLU A 476 27.54 19.86 23.41
C GLU A 476 26.44 18.93 23.92
N GLU A 477 25.39 18.70 23.11
CA GLU A 477 24.33 17.75 23.44
C GLU A 477 24.86 16.31 23.49
N LEU A 478 25.66 15.88 22.49
CA LEU A 478 26.28 14.55 22.50
C LEU A 478 27.23 14.35 23.68
N LEU A 479 28.03 15.37 24.03
CA LEU A 479 28.87 15.36 25.23
C LEU A 479 28.02 15.21 26.51
N GLY A 480 26.91 15.94 26.60
CA GLY A 480 25.95 15.84 27.71
C GLY A 480 25.33 14.45 27.88
N ALA A 481 25.15 13.71 26.78
CA ALA A 481 24.71 12.32 26.79
C ALA A 481 25.84 11.30 27.08
N GLY A 482 27.06 11.78 27.39
CA GLY A 482 28.20 10.95 27.80
C GLY A 482 29.05 10.39 26.65
N PHE A 483 28.92 10.93 25.44
CA PHE A 483 29.80 10.58 24.33
C PHE A 483 31.15 11.31 24.43
N VAL A 484 32.21 10.65 23.99
CA VAL A 484 33.43 11.33 23.52
C VAL A 484 33.17 11.77 22.08
N VAL A 485 33.34 13.06 21.78
CA VAL A 485 32.98 13.64 20.48
C VAL A 485 34.23 14.06 19.74
N VAL A 486 34.42 13.56 18.52
CA VAL A 486 35.50 13.99 17.63
C VAL A 486 34.91 14.52 16.32
N ARG A 487 35.22 15.75 15.96
CA ARG A 487 34.80 16.31 14.66
C ARG A 487 35.94 16.34 13.67
N ILE A 488 35.74 15.72 12.52
CA ILE A 488 36.64 15.80 11.37
C ILE A 488 36.21 17.04 10.56
N ARG A 489 37.00 18.11 10.58
CA ARG A 489 36.65 19.39 9.94
C ARG A 489 37.45 19.60 8.66
N GLU A 490 36.78 19.81 7.53
CA GLU A 490 37.45 20.15 6.27
C GLU A 490 38.11 21.53 6.32
N ASP A 491 39.14 21.70 5.47
CA ASP A 491 39.85 22.96 5.31
C ASP A 491 38.92 24.17 5.10
N GLY A 492 39.20 25.25 5.84
CA GLY A 492 38.42 26.49 5.78
C GLY A 492 37.28 26.58 6.79
N LEU A 493 36.96 25.51 7.53
CA LEU A 493 36.01 25.59 8.64
C LEU A 493 36.68 26.11 9.93
N PRO A 494 36.07 27.08 10.64
CA PRO A 494 36.59 27.52 11.93
C PRO A 494 36.41 26.44 13.00
N SER A 495 37.26 26.48 14.02
CA SER A 495 37.11 25.65 15.23
C SER A 495 35.86 26.04 16.02
N LEU A 496 35.21 25.07 16.65
CA LEU A 496 34.01 25.31 17.46
C LEU A 496 34.33 25.83 18.88
N GLY A 497 35.61 25.74 19.30
CA GLY A 497 36.08 26.28 20.58
C GLY A 497 35.41 25.65 21.81
N ILE A 498 35.05 24.36 21.74
CA ILE A 498 34.40 23.64 22.84
C ILE A 498 35.46 23.23 23.87
N ALA A 499 35.32 23.75 25.08
CA ALA A 499 36.22 23.46 26.20
C ALA A 499 35.74 22.23 26.99
N SER A 500 35.89 21.04 26.43
CA SER A 500 35.61 19.76 27.09
C SER A 500 36.78 18.80 26.93
N GLY A 501 37.12 18.06 28.00
CA GLY A 501 38.14 17.01 27.94
C GLY A 501 37.73 15.82 27.07
N ASP A 502 36.43 15.64 26.84
CA ASP A 502 35.85 14.58 25.99
C ASP A 502 35.62 15.05 24.54
N TYR A 503 36.16 16.20 24.13
CA TYR A 503 36.00 16.78 22.79
C TYR A 503 37.33 16.96 22.06
N ALA A 504 37.37 16.64 20.76
CA ALA A 504 38.52 16.96 19.89
C ALA A 504 38.10 17.30 18.45
N GLU A 505 38.97 18.06 17.77
CA GLU A 505 38.86 18.35 16.35
C GLU A 505 40.07 17.78 15.60
N VAL A 506 39.83 17.23 14.41
CA VAL A 506 40.85 16.74 13.48
C VAL A 506 40.61 17.39 12.13
N CYS A 507 41.62 18.05 11.56
CA CYS A 507 41.50 18.63 10.23
C CYS A 507 41.61 17.54 9.14
N ALA A 508 40.83 17.69 8.07
CA ALA A 508 40.90 16.87 6.87
C ALA A 508 41.02 17.75 5.61
N ASP A 509 41.85 17.31 4.66
CA ASP A 509 41.97 17.96 3.36
C ASP A 509 40.82 17.50 2.46
N GLY A 510 39.91 18.42 2.13
CA GLY A 510 38.77 18.15 1.26
C GLY A 510 39.14 17.91 -0.21
N SER A 511 40.33 18.33 -0.64
CA SER A 511 40.84 18.22 -2.01
C SER A 511 41.65 16.93 -2.26
N ALA A 512 42.27 16.38 -1.22
CA ALA A 512 43.01 15.11 -1.24
C ALA A 512 42.59 14.21 -0.06
N PRO A 513 41.41 13.58 -0.12
CA PRO A 513 40.90 12.80 1.00
C PRO A 513 41.79 11.59 1.30
N ASP A 514 42.38 11.56 2.49
CA ASP A 514 43.08 10.43 3.11
C ASP A 514 42.31 9.94 4.35
N PRO A 515 41.26 9.11 4.17
CA PRO A 515 40.39 8.69 5.26
C PRO A 515 41.10 7.83 6.30
N GLU A 516 42.10 7.04 5.90
CA GLU A 516 42.85 6.18 6.83
C GLU A 516 43.74 7.02 7.74
N GLY A 517 44.56 7.91 7.19
CA GLY A 517 45.40 8.80 8.00
C GLY A 517 44.58 9.77 8.87
N VAL A 518 43.40 10.22 8.41
CA VAL A 518 42.48 11.01 9.24
C VAL A 518 41.99 10.19 10.43
N ILE A 519 41.53 8.96 10.22
CA ILE A 519 41.04 8.09 11.30
C ILE A 519 42.17 7.66 12.25
N GLU A 520 43.41 7.52 11.79
CA GLU A 520 44.57 7.31 12.67
C GLU A 520 44.75 8.50 13.62
N ARG A 521 44.65 9.75 13.13
CA ARG A 521 44.68 10.94 14.00
C ARG A 521 43.49 10.98 14.96
N VAL A 522 42.31 10.58 14.51
CA VAL A 522 41.14 10.43 15.40
C VAL A 522 41.44 9.42 16.51
N LYS A 523 42.05 8.27 16.17
CA LYS A 523 42.46 7.25 17.14
C LYS A 523 43.44 7.82 18.17
N GLU A 524 44.45 8.57 17.75
CA GLU A 524 45.42 9.22 18.65
C GLU A 524 44.73 10.17 19.63
N ARG A 525 43.76 10.96 19.15
CA ARG A 525 42.96 11.84 20.02
C ARG A 525 42.11 11.06 21.00
N LEU A 526 41.43 10.00 20.55
CA LEU A 526 40.64 9.13 21.44
C LEU A 526 41.51 8.46 22.50
N ASP A 527 42.69 7.97 22.13
CA ASP A 527 43.63 7.37 23.07
C ASP A 527 44.12 8.38 24.11
N ALA A 528 44.35 9.64 23.72
CA ALA A 528 44.73 10.71 24.64
C ALA A 528 43.59 11.08 25.61
N ILE A 529 42.37 11.24 25.10
CA ILE A 529 41.18 11.59 25.90
C ILE A 529 40.83 10.51 26.92
N ILE A 530 40.92 9.23 26.52
CA ILE A 530 40.52 8.13 27.40
C ILE A 530 41.62 7.78 28.41
N ALA A 531 42.87 8.17 28.16
CA ALA A 531 43.97 7.98 29.09
C ALA A 531 44.03 9.06 30.19
N SER A 532 43.44 10.23 29.97
CA SER A 532 43.24 11.29 30.98
C SER A 532 42.00 11.05 31.82
#